data_AF-A0A7X4D0V5-F1
#
_entry.id   AF-A0A7X4D0V5-F1
#
_cell.length_a   1.000
_cell.length_b   1.000
_cell.length_c   1.000
_cell.angle_alpha   90.00
_cell.angle_beta   90.00
_cell.angle_gamma   90.00
#
_symmetry.space_group_name_H-M   'P 1'
#
loop_
_entity.id
_entity.type
_entity.pdbx_description
1 polymer ?
#
loop_
_entity_poly.entity_id
_entity_poly.type
_entity_poly.pdbx_seq_one_letter_code
_entity_poly.pdbx_strand_id
1 'polypeptide(L)'
;MRDGAPPRRREPTATPGPGWVATIAPENAGPGFADFYANDSHFYIRRSLTLLPDEARKFWDVMNPLYLADPRIRELDGLDRAIGRAQMEFLAARASMLLGCYY
;
A
#
# COMPACT_ATOMS: atom_id res chain seq x y z
N MET A 1 -10.75 2.49 31.46
CA MET A 1 -9.63 1.80 30.79
C MET A 1 -10.24 0.91 29.71
N ARG A 2 -10.00 1.17 28.42
CA ARG A 2 -10.40 0.23 27.36
C ARG A 2 -9.41 -0.93 27.44
N ASP A 3 -9.88 -2.18 27.47
CA ASP A 3 -9.14 -3.42 27.77
C ASP A 3 -7.98 -3.80 26.81
N GLY A 4 -7.34 -2.86 26.12
CA GLY A 4 -6.24 -3.12 25.18
C GLY A 4 -6.64 -3.94 23.95
N ALA A 5 -7.90 -4.39 23.86
CA ALA A 5 -8.41 -5.12 22.73
C ALA A 5 -8.44 -4.21 21.48
N PRO A 6 -7.84 -4.66 20.36
CA PRO A 6 -7.83 -3.86 19.14
C PRO A 6 -9.26 -3.66 18.63
N PRO A 7 -9.63 -2.45 18.18
CA PRO A 7 -10.94 -2.21 17.61
C PRO A 7 -11.15 -3.10 16.39
N ARG A 8 -12.20 -3.91 16.40
CA ARG A 8 -12.57 -4.76 15.26
C ARG A 8 -13.65 -4.03 14.46
N ARG A 9 -13.26 -3.37 13.37
CA ARG A 9 -14.20 -2.80 12.40
C ARG A 9 -14.37 -3.79 11.25
N ARG A 10 -15.62 -4.07 10.87
CA ARG A 10 -15.93 -4.73 9.60
C ARG A 10 -16.45 -3.66 8.64
N GLU A 11 -15.82 -3.54 7.49
CA GLU A 11 -16.32 -2.67 6.43
C GLU A 11 -17.47 -3.37 5.71
N PRO A 12 -18.69 -2.83 5.69
CA PRO A 12 -19.83 -3.47 5.04
C PRO A 12 -19.67 -3.54 3.52
N THR A 13 -18.81 -2.70 2.95
CA THR A 13 -18.52 -2.65 1.51
C THR A 13 -17.35 -3.55 1.10
N ALA A 14 -16.74 -4.28 2.05
CA ALA A 14 -15.69 -5.23 1.72
C ALA A 14 -16.28 -6.47 1.04
N THR A 15 -15.71 -6.84 -0.09
CA THR A 15 -16.10 -8.00 -0.90
C THR A 15 -14.90 -8.93 -1.13
N PRO A 16 -15.12 -10.22 -1.42
CA PRO A 16 -14.05 -11.09 -1.89
C PRO A 16 -13.27 -10.44 -3.05
N GLY A 17 -11.95 -10.43 -2.94
CA GLY A 17 -11.05 -9.77 -3.89
C GLY A 17 -10.15 -10.75 -4.64
N PRO A 18 -9.11 -10.25 -5.32
CA PRO A 18 -8.15 -11.09 -6.06
C PRO A 18 -7.24 -11.94 -5.15
N GLY A 19 -7.16 -11.61 -3.85
CA GLY A 19 -6.42 -12.38 -2.85
C GLY A 19 -7.34 -13.18 -1.91
N TRP A 20 -6.75 -13.80 -0.90
CA TRP A 20 -7.48 -14.66 0.06
C TRP A 20 -8.32 -13.89 1.09
N VAL A 21 -8.10 -12.59 1.24
CA VAL A 21 -8.82 -11.73 2.19
C VAL A 21 -9.73 -10.78 1.41
N ALA A 22 -10.92 -10.51 1.96
CA ALA A 22 -11.83 -9.51 1.41
C ALA A 22 -11.18 -8.12 1.37
N THR A 23 -11.54 -7.29 0.41
CA THR A 23 -11.05 -5.92 0.25
C THR A 23 -12.19 -5.03 -0.19
N ILE A 24 -12.02 -3.72 -0.15
CA ILE A 24 -12.94 -2.79 -0.80
C ILE A 24 -12.52 -2.70 -2.27
N ALA A 25 -13.47 -2.89 -3.18
CA ALA A 25 -13.24 -2.70 -4.62
C ALA A 25 -13.43 -1.21 -4.97
N PRO A 26 -12.78 -0.68 -6.03
CA PRO A 26 -12.95 0.72 -6.45
C PRO A 26 -14.43 1.12 -6.60
N GLU A 27 -15.26 0.26 -7.17
CA GLU A 27 -16.70 0.46 -7.37
C GLU A 27 -17.52 0.48 -6.06
N ASN A 28 -16.95 -0.08 -4.98
CA ASN A 28 -17.55 -0.11 -3.65
C ASN A 28 -16.93 0.94 -2.71
N ALA A 29 -16.01 1.76 -3.21
CA ALA A 29 -15.27 2.74 -2.43
C ALA A 29 -16.12 3.98 -2.16
N GLY A 30 -16.38 4.26 -0.89
CA GLY A 30 -16.94 5.55 -0.47
C GLY A 30 -15.90 6.68 -0.47
N PRO A 31 -16.31 7.92 -0.18
CA PRO A 31 -15.42 9.09 -0.17
C PRO A 31 -14.16 8.94 0.70
N GLY A 32 -14.24 8.16 1.78
CA GLY A 32 -13.12 7.88 2.68
C GLY A 32 -12.00 7.00 2.11
N PHE A 33 -12.12 6.54 0.86
CA PHE A 33 -11.11 5.75 0.14
C PHE A 33 -10.62 6.44 -1.14
N ALA A 34 -10.95 7.71 -1.35
CA ALA A 34 -10.52 8.45 -2.54
C ALA A 34 -8.99 8.37 -2.73
N ASP A 35 -8.21 8.49 -1.66
CA ASP A 35 -6.75 8.41 -1.64
C ASP A 35 -6.19 7.03 -2.04
N PHE A 36 -6.99 5.97 -1.96
CA PHE A 36 -6.58 4.60 -2.33
C PHE A 36 -6.66 4.37 -3.84
N TYR A 37 -7.54 5.09 -4.54
CA TYR A 37 -7.84 4.85 -5.95
C TYR A 37 -7.65 6.09 -6.84
N ALA A 38 -7.22 7.22 -6.27
CA ALA A 38 -6.94 8.45 -7.01
C ALA A 38 -5.63 8.41 -7.84
N ASN A 39 -4.91 7.29 -7.84
CA ASN A 39 -3.64 7.17 -8.56
C ASN A 39 -3.77 6.45 -9.91
N ASP A 40 -2.89 6.81 -10.85
CA ASP A 40 -2.88 6.24 -12.20
C ASP A 40 -2.36 4.79 -12.22
N SER A 41 -1.68 4.38 -11.16
CA SER A 41 -1.00 3.09 -11.10
C SER A 41 -1.91 1.95 -10.64
N HIS A 42 -3.06 2.24 -10.02
CA HIS A 42 -4.06 1.28 -9.56
C HIS A 42 -3.48 0.01 -8.88
N PHE A 43 -2.39 0.15 -8.13
CA PHE A 43 -1.66 -1.00 -7.59
C PHE A 43 -2.48 -1.78 -6.55
N TYR A 44 -2.48 -3.11 -6.64
CA TYR A 44 -3.21 -3.98 -5.70
C TYR A 44 -2.73 -3.85 -4.24
N ILE A 45 -1.51 -3.37 -3.98
CA ILE A 45 -1.00 -3.12 -2.62
C ILE A 45 -1.81 -2.05 -1.88
N ARG A 46 -2.39 -1.06 -2.58
CA ARG A 46 -3.30 -0.11 -1.93
C ARG A 46 -4.62 -0.80 -1.58
N ARG A 47 -5.18 -1.57 -2.52
CA ARG A 47 -6.43 -2.32 -2.31
C ARG A 47 -6.32 -3.33 -1.17
N SER A 48 -5.19 -4.03 -1.05
CA SER A 48 -4.97 -5.04 -0.01
C SER A 48 -4.97 -4.47 1.42
N LEU A 49 -4.76 -3.15 1.57
CA LEU A 49 -4.72 -2.45 2.85
C LEU A 49 -6.03 -1.72 3.20
N THR A 50 -7.08 -1.85 2.39
CA THR A 50 -8.36 -1.13 2.58
C THR A 50 -9.11 -1.48 3.85
N LEU A 51 -8.82 -2.63 4.48
CA LEU A 51 -9.43 -3.01 5.76
C LEU A 51 -8.77 -2.33 6.98
N LEU A 52 -7.63 -1.66 6.77
CA LEU A 52 -6.87 -0.93 7.79
C LEU A 52 -6.49 0.46 7.24
N PRO A 53 -7.48 1.31 6.93
CA PRO A 53 -7.24 2.52 6.15
C PRO A 53 -6.32 3.53 6.85
N ASP A 54 -6.38 3.63 8.17
CA ASP A 54 -5.55 4.58 8.94
C ASP A 54 -4.10 4.09 9.04
N GLU A 55 -3.89 2.78 9.21
CA GLU A 55 -2.57 2.16 9.19
C GLU A 55 -1.95 2.22 7.79
N ALA A 56 -2.76 2.04 6.74
CA ALA A 56 -2.30 2.14 5.36
C ALA A 56 -1.78 3.55 5.05
N ARG A 57 -2.45 4.61 5.52
CA ARG A 57 -1.97 6.00 5.36
C ARG A 57 -0.63 6.21 6.07
N LYS A 58 -0.51 5.75 7.33
CA LYS A 58 0.77 5.78 8.07
C LYS A 58 1.87 4.99 7.36
N PHE A 59 1.54 3.85 6.76
CA PHE A 59 2.47 3.07 5.95
C PHE A 59 2.99 3.89 4.76
N TRP A 60 2.12 4.59 4.03
CA TRP A 60 2.53 5.45 2.91
C TRP A 60 3.32 6.68 3.36
N ASP A 61 3.02 7.26 4.52
CA ASP A 61 3.81 8.37 5.11
C ASP A 61 5.28 7.97 5.32
N VAL A 62 5.55 6.70 5.61
CA VAL A 62 6.91 6.16 5.77
C VAL A 62 7.47 5.67 4.42
N MET A 63 6.68 5.02 3.59
CA MET A 63 7.16 4.44 2.32
C MET A 63 7.50 5.49 1.27
N ASN A 64 6.72 6.56 1.15
CA ASN A 64 6.94 7.61 0.17
C ASN A 64 8.34 8.25 0.27
N PRO A 65 8.86 8.62 1.48
CA PRO A 65 10.22 9.15 1.60
C PRO A 65 11.31 8.07 1.49
N LEU A 66 11.07 6.82 1.90
CA LEU A 66 12.09 5.77 1.91
C LEU A 66 12.24 5.01 0.59
N TYR A 67 11.20 4.99 -0.24
CA TYR A 67 11.16 4.26 -1.50
C TYR A 67 10.94 5.20 -2.68
N LEU A 68 9.78 5.15 -3.33
CA LEU A 68 9.40 6.04 -4.42
C LEU A 68 7.91 6.36 -4.27
N ALA A 69 7.57 7.64 -4.19
CA ALA A 69 6.20 8.09 -4.23
C ALA A 69 5.62 7.95 -5.65
N ASP A 70 4.36 7.57 -5.75
CA ASP A 70 3.57 7.63 -6.99
C ASP A 70 3.25 9.11 -7.32
N PRO A 71 3.30 9.58 -8.59
CA PRO A 71 3.60 8.87 -9.84
C PRO A 71 5.10 8.71 -10.16
N ARG A 72 5.97 9.29 -9.33
CA ARG A 72 7.43 9.30 -9.52
C ARG A 72 8.09 7.92 -9.45
N ILE A 73 7.34 6.86 -9.14
CA ILE A 73 7.81 5.48 -9.15
C ILE A 73 8.36 5.05 -10.53
N ARG A 74 7.94 5.73 -11.61
CA ARG A 74 8.42 5.52 -12.98
C ARG A 74 9.56 6.45 -13.39
N GLU A 75 9.92 7.46 -12.58
CA GLU A 75 11.01 8.38 -12.87
C GLU A 75 12.37 7.71 -12.61
N LEU A 76 13.28 7.84 -13.58
CA LEU A 76 14.60 7.21 -13.54
C LEU A 76 15.72 8.18 -13.12
N ASP A 77 15.50 9.48 -13.28
CA ASP A 77 16.48 10.55 -13.09
C ASP A 77 15.95 11.68 -12.20
N GLY A 78 16.84 12.53 -11.66
CA GLY A 78 16.47 13.77 -10.96
C GLY A 78 16.05 13.61 -9.49
N LEU A 79 16.46 12.52 -8.86
CA LEU A 79 16.24 12.28 -7.43
C LEU A 79 17.57 12.41 -6.67
N ASP A 80 17.65 13.39 -5.76
CA ASP A 80 18.82 13.59 -4.89
C ASP A 80 18.89 12.51 -3.81
N ARG A 81 19.63 11.42 -4.08
CA ARG A 81 19.71 10.21 -3.24
C ARG A 81 21.06 9.51 -3.40
N ALA A 82 21.46 8.78 -2.36
CA ALA A 82 22.70 8.01 -2.36
C ALA A 82 22.63 6.70 -3.19
N ILE A 83 21.44 6.15 -3.42
CA ILE A 83 21.23 4.94 -4.25
C ILE A 83 20.19 5.20 -5.34
N GLY A 84 20.44 4.66 -6.53
CA GLY A 84 19.55 4.76 -7.68
C GLY A 84 18.39 3.77 -7.62
N ARG A 85 17.40 3.94 -8.51
CA ARG A 85 16.20 3.10 -8.57
C ARG A 85 16.51 1.61 -8.70
N ALA A 86 17.41 1.23 -9.61
CA ALA A 86 17.77 -0.18 -9.81
C ALA A 86 18.34 -0.83 -8.53
N GLN A 87 19.09 -0.08 -7.72
CA GLN A 87 19.63 -0.57 -6.46
C GLN A 87 18.53 -0.72 -5.39
N MET A 88 17.58 0.22 -5.32
CA MET A 88 16.41 0.12 -4.44
C MET A 88 15.55 -1.11 -4.78
N GLU A 89 15.25 -1.31 -6.06
CA GLU A 89 14.47 -2.47 -6.54
C GLU A 89 15.21 -3.79 -6.28
N PHE A 90 16.54 -3.82 -6.44
CA PHE A 90 17.34 -5.01 -6.10
C PHE A 90 17.26 -5.35 -4.61
N LEU A 91 17.33 -4.34 -3.74
CA LEU A 91 17.17 -4.52 -2.29
C LEU A 91 15.76 -5.02 -1.95
N ALA A 92 14.71 -4.41 -2.54
CA ALA A 92 13.33 -4.81 -2.33
C ALA A 92 13.10 -6.27 -2.79
N ALA A 93 13.54 -6.63 -3.98
CA ALA A 93 13.43 -8.00 -4.50
C ALA A 93 14.15 -9.02 -3.61
N ARG A 94 15.37 -8.70 -3.15
CA ARG A 94 16.12 -9.58 -2.24
C ARG A 94 15.41 -9.74 -0.89
N ALA A 95 14.90 -8.65 -0.31
CA ALA A 95 14.16 -8.68 0.94
C ALA A 95 12.88 -9.51 0.80
N SER A 96 12.10 -9.30 -0.27
CA SER A 96 10.90 -10.09 -0.57
C SER A 96 11.19 -11.58 -0.68
N MET A 97 12.26 -11.96 -1.39
CA MET A 97 12.67 -13.36 -1.52
C MET A 97 13.02 -13.98 -0.17
N LEU A 98 13.81 -13.28 0.67
CA LEU A 98 14.20 -13.76 1.99
C LEU A 98 13.02 -13.91 2.95
N LEU A 99 11.97 -13.10 2.77
CA LEU A 99 10.76 -13.11 3.60
C LEU A 99 9.61 -13.94 3.01
N GLY A 100 9.78 -14.55 1.84
CA GLY A 100 8.70 -15.28 1.16
C GLY A 100 7.52 -14.39 0.78
N CYS A 101 7.78 -13.13 0.40
CA CYS A 101 6.77 -12.20 -0.10
C CYS A 101 6.62 -12.37 -1.62
N TYR A 102 5.49 -12.92 -2.06
CA TYR A 102 5.22 -13.31 -3.45
C TYR A 102 4.20 -12.42 -4.17
N TYR A 103 3.87 -11.25 -3.60
CA TYR A 103 3.06 -10.24 -4.27
C TYR A 103 3.79 -9.70 -5.51
#